data_AF-A0A6S7KJJ1-F1
#
_entry.id   AF-A0A6S7KJJ1-F1
#
_cell.length_a   1.000
_cell.length_b   1.000
_cell.length_c   1.000
_cell.angle_alpha   90.00
_cell.angle_beta   90.00
_cell.angle_gamma   90.00
#
_symmetry.space_group_name_H-M   'P 1'
#
loop_
_entity.id
_entity.type
_entity.pdbx_description
1 polymer ?
#
loop_
_entity_poly.entity_id
_entity_poly.type
_entity_poly.pdbx_seq_one_letter_code
_entity_poly.pdbx_strand_id
1 'polypeptide(L)' 'MRNSYLILDEYMRFLDNTKGSKIPSKSILDVGVQNALNASGFDEQMFYKRGGKYVWSKGDMTLDW' A
#
# COMPACT_ATOMS: atom_id res chain seq x y z
N MET A 1 -10.66 -7.14 -3.47
CA MET A 1 -10.76 -5.67 -3.24
C MET A 1 -9.63 -4.99 -4.02
N ARG A 2 -9.88 -3.87 -4.68
CA ARG A 2 -8.86 -3.14 -5.48
C ARG A 2 -8.44 -1.86 -4.74
N ASN A 3 -7.25 -1.35 -5.05
CA ASN A 3 -6.70 -0.02 -4.66
C ASN A 3 -6.49 0.27 -3.16
N SER A 4 -6.83 -0.63 -2.26
CA SER A 4 -6.78 -0.41 -0.81
C SER A 4 -5.50 -0.96 -0.16
N TYR A 5 -4.44 -1.14 -0.94
CA TYR A 5 -3.11 -1.55 -0.49
C TYR A 5 -2.07 -0.68 -1.19
N LEU A 6 -0.99 -0.37 -0.47
CA LEU A 6 0.26 0.08 -1.09
C LEU A 6 1.09 -1.15 -1.43
N ILE A 7 1.41 -1.32 -2.71
CA ILE A 7 2.18 -2.46 -3.21
C ILE A 7 3.45 -1.91 -3.85
N LEU A 8 4.60 -2.39 -3.39
CA LEU A 8 5.91 -2.14 -3.98
C LEU A 8 6.34 -3.37 -4.79
N ASP A 9 6.87 -3.14 -5.98
CA ASP A 9 7.51 -4.19 -6.78
C ASP A 9 9.01 -4.35 -6.45
N GLU A 10 9.69 -5.26 -7.15
CA GLU A 10 11.10 -5.58 -6.97
C GLU A 10 12.05 -4.41 -7.29
N TYR A 11 11.57 -3.38 -7.98
CA TYR A 11 12.31 -2.15 -8.27
C TYR A 11 11.93 -0.99 -7.33
N MET A 12 11.21 -1.30 -6.25
CA MET A 12 10.72 -0.33 -5.28
C MET A 12 9.83 0.76 -5.92
N ARG A 13 8.96 0.36 -6.85
CA ARG A 13 7.94 1.23 -7.47
C ARG A 13 6.56 0.92 -6.89
N PHE A 14 5.79 1.93 -6.56
CA PHE A 14 4.38 1.72 -6.23
C PHE A 14 3.60 1.27 -7.47
N LEU A 15 2.66 0.34 -7.28
CA LEU A 15 1.80 -0.19 -8.34
C LEU A 15 0.36 0.37 -8.24
N ASP A 16 -0.05 1.13 -9.25
CA ASP A 16 -1.43 1.56 -9.45
C ASP A 16 -2.27 0.42 -10.02
N ASN A 17 -3.37 0.06 -9.35
CA ASN A 17 -4.32 -0.98 -9.76
C ASN A 17 -5.73 -0.45 -10.07
N THR A 18 -5.87 0.87 -10.24
CA THR A 18 -7.17 1.54 -10.44
C THR A 18 -7.90 1.07 -11.69
N LYS A 19 -7.14 0.71 -12.74
CA LYS A 19 -7.67 0.27 -14.04
C LYS A 19 -7.69 -1.25 -14.23
N GLY A 20 -7.45 -2.01 -13.16
CA GLY A 20 -7.39 -3.48 -13.23
C GLY A 20 -6.09 -4.05 -13.83
N SER A 21 -5.12 -3.18 -14.12
CA SER A 21 -3.74 -3.53 -14.46
C SER A 21 -2.80 -2.94 -13.41
N LYS A 22 -1.61 -3.53 -13.21
CA LYS A 22 -0.58 -3.02 -12.30
C LYS A 22 0.36 -2.08 -13.04
N ILE A 23 0.12 -0.78 -12.95
CA ILE A 23 0.94 0.25 -13.61
C ILE A 23 2.00 0.75 -12.60
N PRO A 24 3.31 0.57 -12.87
CA PRO A 24 4.35 1.01 -11.96
C PRO A 24 4.58 2.53 -12.04
N SER A 25 4.77 3.15 -10.88
CA SER A 25 5.31 4.51 -10.74
C SER A 25 6.84 4.53 -10.99
N LYS A 26 7.48 5.69 -10.78
CA LYS A 26 8.96 5.75 -10.68
C LYS A 26 9.42 5.15 -9.35
N SER A 27 10.66 4.66 -9.28
CA SER A 27 11.19 4.06 -8.05
C SER A 27 11.26 5.11 -6.94
N ILE A 28 10.93 4.71 -5.72
CA ILE A 28 11.15 5.56 -4.53
C ILE A 28 12.64 5.91 -4.36
N LEU A 29 13.54 5.09 -4.90
CA LEU A 29 14.99 5.31 -4.86
C LEU A 29 15.43 6.46 -5.78
N ASP A 30 14.65 6.75 -6.82
CA ASP A 30 14.96 7.80 -7.80
C ASP A 30 14.28 9.13 -7.47
N VAL A 31 13.02 9.07 -7.01
CA VAL A 31 12.17 10.27 -6.84
C VAL A 31 11.71 10.52 -5.41
N GLY A 32 12.06 9.64 -4.47
CA GLY A 32 11.57 9.68 -3.09
C GLY A 32 10.14 9.16 -2.95
N VAL A 33 9.78 8.83 -1.71
CA VAL A 33 8.50 8.19 -1.38
C VAL A 33 7.30 9.05 -1.78
N GLN A 34 7.28 10.33 -1.41
CA GLN A 34 6.11 11.19 -1.63
C GLN A 34 5.76 11.31 -3.13
N ASN A 35 6.77 11.49 -3.99
CA ASN A 35 6.54 11.63 -5.42
C ASN A 35 6.04 10.33 -6.06
N ALA A 36 6.60 9.18 -5.66
CA ALA A 36 6.13 7.88 -6.16
C ALA A 36 4.74 7.54 -5.63
N LEU A 37 4.45 7.86 -4.36
CA LEU A 37 3.17 7.59 -3.69
C LEU A 37 2.01 8.34 -4.37
N ASN A 38 2.25 9.57 -4.82
CA ASN A 38 1.24 10.35 -5.56
C ASN A 38 0.77 9.65 -6.85
N ALA A 39 1.55 8.69 -7.37
CA ALA A 39 1.24 7.90 -8.56
C ALA A 39 0.77 6.45 -8.24
N SER A 40 0.49 6.11 -6.97
CA SER A 40 0.17 4.74 -6.56
C SER A 40 -1.28 4.32 -6.75
N GLY A 41 -2.19 5.27 -7.03
CA GLY A 41 -3.63 5.00 -7.12
C GLY A 41 -4.25 4.46 -5.81
N PHE A 42 -3.65 4.77 -4.66
CA PHE A 42 -4.09 4.25 -3.35
C PHE A 42 -5.37 4.95 -2.86
N ASP A 43 -6.35 4.14 -2.49
CA ASP A 43 -7.60 4.57 -1.87
C ASP A 43 -7.53 4.38 -0.35
N GLU A 44 -7.13 5.45 0.34
CA GLU A 44 -6.99 5.47 1.80
C GLU A 44 -8.33 5.22 2.52
N GLN A 45 -9.43 5.76 1.99
CA GLN A 45 -10.75 5.58 2.59
C GLN A 45 -11.16 4.11 2.54
N MET A 46 -10.91 3.44 1.42
CA MET A 46 -11.17 2.01 1.28
C MET A 46 -10.23 1.17 2.14
N PHE A 47 -8.98 1.60 2.35
CA PHE A 47 -8.05 0.97 3.31
C PHE A 47 -8.62 0.98 4.74
N TYR A 48 -9.16 2.10 5.20
CA TYR A 48 -9.79 2.15 6.52
C TYR A 48 -11.10 1.35 6.57
N LYS A 49 -11.96 1.49 5.57
CA LYS A 49 -13.26 0.78 5.48
C LYS A 49 -13.12 -0.73 5.57
N ARG A 50 -12.00 -1.28 5.07
CA ARG A 50 -11.72 -2.72 5.09
C ARG A 50 -11.01 -3.22 6.36
N GLY A 51 -10.84 -2.36 7.37
CA GLY A 51 -10.08 -2.70 8.57
C GLY A 51 -8.57 -2.80 8.31
N GLY A 52 -8.03 -2.06 7.33
CA GLY A 52 -6.59 -2.05 7.02
C GLY A 52 -5.72 -1.55 8.17
N LYS A 53 -6.30 -0.79 9.11
CA LYS A 53 -5.68 -0.43 10.39
C LYS A 53 -6.30 -1.27 11.50
N TYR A 54 -5.46 -2.08 12.17
CA TYR A 54 -5.84 -2.96 13.27
C TYR A 54 -4.64 -3.13 14.22
N VAL A 55 -4.86 -3.75 15.40
CA VAL A 55 -3.77 -4.11 16.31
C VAL A 55 -2.91 -5.17 15.63
N TRP A 56 -1.75 -4.74 15.15
CA TRP A 56 -0.84 -5.54 14.33
C TRP A 56 0.52 -5.83 15.01
N SER A 57 0.80 -5.14 16.12
CA SER A 57 1.99 -5.34 16.93
C SER A 57 1.79 -6.58 17.80
N LYS A 58 2.68 -7.58 17.70
CA LYS A 58 2.58 -8.81 18.50
C LYS A 58 2.60 -8.56 20.01
N GLY A 59 3.31 -7.52 20.46
CA GLY A 59 3.37 -7.15 21.89
C GLY A 59 2.03 -6.70 22.47
N ASP A 60 1.08 -6.31 21.61
CA ASP A 60 -0.26 -5.86 22.01
C ASP A 60 -1.32 -6.96 21.79
N MET A 61 -0.90 -8.19 21.44
CA MET A 61 -1.79 -9.32 21.17
C MET A 61 -1.77 -10.33 22.32
N THR A 62 -2.93 -10.94 22.61
CA THR A 62 -2.98 -12.19 23.40
C THR A 62 -2.55 -13.33 22.49
N LEU A 63 -1.38 -13.90 22.76
CA LEU A 63 -0.78 -14.97 21.95
C LEU A 63 -0.97 -16.37 22.55
N ASP A 64 -1.54 -16.43 23.76
CA ASP A 64 -1.94 -17.68 24.42
C ASP A 64 -3.28 -18.17 23.85
N TRP A 65 -3.48 -19.48 23.85
CA TRP A 65 -4.62 -20.17 23.24
C TRP A 65 -5.56 -20.78 24.28
#